data_AF-A0A7C0XIK8-F1
#
_entry.id   AF-A0A7C0XIK8-F1
#
_cell.length_a   1.000
_cell.length_b   1.000
_cell.length_c   1.000
_cell.angle_alpha   90.00
_cell.angle_beta   90.00
_cell.angle_gamma   90.00
#
_symmetry.space_group_name_H-M   'P 1'
#
loop_
_entity.id
_entity.type
_entity.pdbx_description
1 polymer ?
#
loop_
_entity_poly.entity_id
_entity_poly.type
_entity_poly.pdbx_seq_one_letter_code
_entity_poly.pdbx_strand_id
1 'polypeptide(L)'
;EHVVAAHCVAVTEKDIAVMRKRKVKVSHNPVSNLKLASGISPVPEMLEEDITVSLGTDGPCSNNTADMFETMKTAALLHKGVNRNPTVLPAEKVLEMATIDGAKALSWDREIGSIEPGKRADLIIINFKKPHLHPLYNETSHLVYAAKASDVETVIINGKIVMENRQLKTVNVEKVLEMSEKSKNTLLERLNT
;
A
#
# COMPACT_ATOMS: atom_id res chain seq x y z
N GLU A 1 -8.48 -5.54 -19.48
CA GLU A 1 -7.07 -5.13 -19.44
C GLU A 1 -6.86 -3.78 -18.75
N HIS A 2 -7.73 -2.77 -18.93
CA HIS A 2 -7.57 -1.43 -18.29
C HIS A 2 -8.43 -1.21 -17.03
N VAL A 3 -8.94 -2.28 -16.40
CA VAL A 3 -9.81 -2.16 -15.22
C VAL A 3 -9.03 -2.51 -13.96
N VAL A 4 -9.11 -1.64 -12.97
CA VAL A 4 -8.65 -1.88 -11.59
C VAL A 4 -9.87 -1.94 -10.69
N ALA A 5 -10.17 -3.12 -10.14
CA ALA A 5 -11.25 -3.32 -9.20
C ALA A 5 -10.75 -3.08 -7.77
N ALA A 6 -11.31 -2.09 -7.08
CA ALA A 6 -10.97 -1.80 -5.69
C ALA A 6 -11.74 -2.72 -4.72
N HIS A 7 -11.13 -3.02 -3.57
CA HIS A 7 -11.68 -3.78 -2.45
C HIS A 7 -11.90 -5.27 -2.71
N CYS A 8 -12.71 -5.64 -3.69
CA CYS A 8 -13.04 -7.03 -4.05
C CYS A 8 -13.41 -7.93 -2.84
N VAL A 9 -14.22 -7.44 -1.89
CA VAL A 9 -14.58 -8.19 -0.66
C VAL A 9 -15.68 -9.23 -0.85
N ALA A 10 -16.52 -9.07 -1.89
CA ALA A 10 -17.68 -9.91 -2.14
C ALA A 10 -17.61 -10.61 -3.50
N VAL A 11 -16.40 -10.84 -4.02
CA VAL A 11 -16.20 -11.55 -5.29
C VAL A 11 -16.36 -13.04 -5.07
N THR A 12 -17.09 -13.70 -5.97
CA THR A 12 -17.24 -15.15 -6.01
C THR A 12 -16.18 -15.79 -6.91
N GLU A 13 -16.03 -17.12 -6.86
CA GLU A 13 -15.17 -17.86 -7.80
C GLU A 13 -15.52 -17.56 -9.28
N LYS A 14 -16.81 -17.38 -9.59
CA LYS A 14 -17.26 -17.00 -10.94
C LYS A 14 -16.78 -15.61 -11.32
N ASP A 15 -16.79 -14.67 -10.39
CA ASP A 15 -16.29 -13.31 -10.62
C ASP A 15 -14.78 -13.32 -10.83
N ILE A 16 -14.03 -14.07 -10.01
CA ILE A 16 -12.58 -14.25 -10.15
C ILE A 16 -12.24 -14.84 -11.53
N ALA A 17 -12.98 -15.86 -11.98
CA ALA A 17 -12.77 -16.43 -13.31
C ALA A 17 -12.99 -15.42 -14.45
N VAL A 18 -13.99 -14.53 -14.31
CA VAL A 18 -14.23 -13.43 -15.26
C VAL A 18 -13.10 -12.40 -15.18
N MET A 19 -12.68 -12.02 -13.98
CA MET A 19 -11.60 -11.06 -13.74
C MET A 19 -10.29 -11.54 -14.39
N ARG A 20 -9.91 -12.81 -14.18
CA ARG A 20 -8.79 -13.47 -14.86
C ARG A 20 -8.93 -13.40 -16.38
N LYS A 21 -10.06 -13.87 -16.94
CA LYS A 21 -10.30 -13.87 -18.39
C LYS A 21 -10.20 -12.48 -19.00
N ARG A 22 -10.61 -11.44 -18.27
CA ARG A 22 -10.60 -10.04 -18.72
C ARG A 22 -9.32 -9.29 -18.33
N LYS A 23 -8.37 -9.95 -17.65
CA LYS A 23 -7.16 -9.37 -17.07
C LYS A 23 -7.48 -8.10 -16.28
N VAL A 24 -8.47 -8.20 -15.39
CA VAL A 24 -8.76 -7.18 -14.38
C VAL A 24 -7.64 -7.23 -13.34
N LYS A 25 -7.21 -6.07 -12.86
CA LYS A 25 -6.28 -5.96 -11.72
C LYS A 25 -7.04 -5.53 -10.48
N VAL A 26 -6.47 -5.74 -9.30
CA VAL A 26 -7.15 -5.50 -8.04
C VAL A 26 -6.34 -4.55 -7.18
N SER A 27 -7.01 -3.60 -6.53
CA SER A 27 -6.44 -2.81 -5.42
C SER A 27 -7.04 -3.32 -4.11
N HIS A 28 -6.23 -4.05 -3.33
CA HIS A 28 -6.61 -4.58 -2.03
C HIS A 28 -6.44 -3.52 -0.94
N ASN A 29 -7.53 -3.21 -0.21
CA ASN A 29 -7.57 -2.17 0.81
C ASN A 29 -7.86 -2.78 2.21
N PRO A 30 -6.93 -3.55 2.80
CA PRO A 30 -7.22 -4.39 3.98
C PRO A 30 -7.64 -3.59 5.21
N VAL A 31 -6.92 -2.52 5.53
CA VAL A 31 -7.19 -1.70 6.72
C VAL A 31 -8.59 -1.08 6.64
N SER A 32 -8.94 -0.54 5.47
CA SER A 32 -10.27 0.07 5.26
C SER A 32 -11.39 -0.96 5.31
N ASN A 33 -11.22 -2.09 4.62
CA ASN A 33 -12.21 -3.16 4.63
C ASN A 33 -12.49 -3.66 6.06
N LEU A 34 -11.46 -3.77 6.90
CA LEU A 34 -11.60 -4.15 8.30
C LEU A 34 -12.27 -3.04 9.13
N LYS A 35 -11.82 -1.78 8.99
CA LYS A 35 -12.37 -0.64 9.73
C LYS A 35 -13.86 -0.41 9.46
N LEU A 36 -14.31 -0.64 8.23
CA LEU A 36 -15.71 -0.50 7.82
C LEU A 36 -16.53 -1.80 7.94
N ALA A 37 -15.95 -2.88 8.49
CA ALA A 37 -16.58 -4.20 8.56
C ALA A 37 -17.12 -4.70 7.20
N SER A 38 -16.45 -4.34 6.11
CA SER A 38 -16.87 -4.70 4.73
C SER A 38 -16.59 -6.16 4.40
N GLY A 39 -15.70 -6.81 5.14
CA GLY A 39 -15.29 -8.20 4.93
C GLY A 39 -13.84 -8.33 4.49
N ILE A 40 -13.48 -9.51 4.00
CA ILE A 40 -12.11 -9.87 3.65
C ILE A 40 -12.09 -10.33 2.20
N SER A 41 -11.27 -9.65 1.39
CA SER A 41 -11.11 -9.99 -0.03
C SER A 41 -10.37 -11.32 -0.18
N PRO A 42 -10.76 -12.22 -1.10
CA PRO A 42 -10.08 -13.50 -1.34
C PRO A 42 -8.78 -13.29 -2.14
N VAL A 43 -7.83 -12.57 -1.56
CA VAL A 43 -6.55 -12.23 -2.20
C VAL A 43 -5.72 -13.46 -2.54
N PRO A 44 -5.53 -14.45 -1.63
CA PRO A 44 -4.80 -15.68 -1.97
C PRO A 44 -5.37 -16.37 -3.22
N GLU A 45 -6.69 -16.51 -3.30
CA GLU A 45 -7.39 -17.15 -4.40
C GLU A 45 -7.23 -16.36 -5.71
N MET A 46 -7.29 -15.03 -5.65
CA MET A 46 -7.02 -14.19 -6.83
C MET A 46 -5.56 -14.32 -7.30
N LEU A 47 -4.60 -14.40 -6.37
CA LEU A 47 -3.19 -14.58 -6.72
C LEU A 47 -2.91 -15.96 -7.33
N GLU A 48 -3.56 -17.02 -6.84
CA GLU A 48 -3.49 -18.36 -7.42
C GLU A 48 -4.04 -18.43 -8.85
N GLU A 49 -4.96 -17.52 -9.19
CA GLU A 49 -5.55 -17.36 -10.52
C GLU A 49 -4.79 -16.36 -11.42
N ASP A 50 -3.53 -16.04 -11.08
CA ASP A 50 -2.64 -15.11 -11.77
C ASP A 50 -3.21 -13.68 -11.93
N ILE A 51 -4.14 -13.27 -11.06
CA ILE A 51 -4.65 -11.90 -11.04
C ILE A 51 -3.62 -11.00 -10.36
N THR A 52 -3.28 -9.88 -11.01
CA THR A 52 -2.45 -8.85 -10.39
C THR A 52 -3.21 -8.17 -9.27
N VAL A 53 -2.70 -8.28 -8.03
CA VAL A 53 -3.24 -7.62 -6.85
C VAL A 53 -2.21 -6.63 -6.31
N SER A 54 -2.58 -5.36 -6.18
CA SER A 54 -1.79 -4.31 -5.52
C SER A 54 -2.36 -3.98 -4.15
N LEU A 55 -1.64 -3.17 -3.38
CA LEU A 55 -2.14 -2.60 -2.11
C LEU A 55 -2.62 -1.17 -2.28
N GLY A 56 -3.65 -0.82 -1.52
CA GLY A 56 -4.14 0.55 -1.36
C GLY A 56 -4.48 0.85 0.09
N THR A 57 -4.25 2.09 0.51
CA THR A 57 -4.62 2.55 1.86
C THR A 57 -6.11 2.87 1.97
N ASP A 58 -6.77 3.13 0.84
CA ASP A 58 -8.06 3.85 0.74
C ASP A 58 -7.98 5.26 1.35
N GLY A 59 -9.12 5.93 1.52
CA GLY A 59 -9.21 7.29 2.01
C GLY A 59 -8.86 7.46 3.51
N PRO A 60 -8.45 8.68 3.91
CA PRO A 60 -8.10 9.00 5.29
C PRO A 60 -9.28 8.96 6.27
N CYS A 61 -10.52 8.76 5.80
CA CYS A 61 -11.69 8.59 6.67
C CYS A 61 -12.01 7.12 6.98
N SER A 62 -11.49 6.18 6.18
CA SER A 62 -11.79 4.76 6.24
C SER A 62 -10.59 3.90 6.60
N ASN A 63 -9.37 4.44 6.64
CA ASN A 63 -8.18 3.83 7.22
C ASN A 63 -7.73 4.60 8.46
N ASN A 64 -7.55 5.90 8.20
CA ASN A 64 -7.11 7.01 9.03
C ASN A 64 -5.61 7.34 8.98
N THR A 65 -4.80 6.54 8.27
CA THR A 65 -3.44 6.91 7.87
C THR A 65 -3.24 6.70 6.37
N ALA A 66 -2.12 7.20 5.83
CA ALA A 66 -1.63 6.89 4.49
C ALA A 66 -0.32 6.07 4.58
N ASP A 67 -0.28 5.08 5.48
CA ASP A 67 0.92 4.27 5.76
C ASP A 67 0.90 2.94 4.99
N MET A 68 1.80 2.81 4.01
CA MET A 68 1.94 1.60 3.22
C MET A 68 2.63 0.46 3.98
N PHE A 69 3.49 0.74 4.96
CA PHE A 69 4.10 -0.28 5.81
C PHE A 69 3.07 -0.94 6.72
N GLU A 70 2.18 -0.12 7.32
CA GLU A 70 1.03 -0.62 8.06
C GLU A 70 0.11 -1.46 7.17
N THR A 71 -0.15 -1.00 5.95
CA THR A 71 -0.99 -1.70 4.97
C THR A 71 -0.38 -3.05 4.56
N MET A 72 0.93 -3.11 4.27
CA MET A 72 1.66 -4.34 4.00
C MET A 72 1.55 -5.33 5.16
N LYS A 73 1.87 -4.88 6.38
CA LYS A 73 1.80 -5.72 7.58
C LYS A 73 0.40 -6.27 7.81
N THR A 74 -0.62 -5.43 7.63
CA THR A 74 -2.02 -5.82 7.79
C THR A 74 -2.42 -6.87 6.77
N ALA A 75 -2.12 -6.67 5.48
CA ALA A 75 -2.39 -7.67 4.43
C ALA A 75 -1.73 -9.02 4.76
N ALA A 76 -0.44 -8.98 5.11
CA ALA A 76 0.35 -10.17 5.39
C ALA A 76 -0.19 -10.99 6.57
N LEU A 77 -0.57 -10.32 7.66
CA LEU A 77 -1.06 -10.97 8.88
C LEU A 77 -2.52 -11.40 8.76
N LEU A 78 -3.37 -10.59 8.11
CA LEU A 78 -4.78 -10.88 7.92
C LEU A 78 -4.98 -12.22 7.20
N HIS A 79 -4.31 -12.40 6.06
CA HIS A 79 -4.48 -13.61 5.25
C HIS A 79 -3.87 -14.85 5.90
N LYS A 80 -2.77 -14.72 6.67
CA LYS A 80 -2.26 -15.84 7.48
C LYS A 80 -3.24 -16.22 8.59
N GLY A 81 -3.78 -15.24 9.29
CA GLY A 81 -4.68 -15.45 10.43
C GLY A 81 -5.97 -16.13 10.04
N VAL A 82 -6.64 -15.64 8.99
CA VAL A 82 -7.92 -16.18 8.53
C VAL A 82 -7.78 -17.56 7.91
N ASN A 83 -6.70 -17.80 7.15
CA ASN A 83 -6.44 -19.12 6.58
C ASN A 83 -5.78 -20.10 7.56
N ARG A 84 -5.43 -19.65 8.77
CA ARG A 84 -4.66 -20.41 9.78
C ARG A 84 -3.40 -21.07 9.19
N ASN A 85 -2.77 -20.37 8.24
CA ASN A 85 -1.62 -20.87 7.50
C ASN A 85 -0.52 -19.79 7.46
N PRO A 86 0.64 -20.02 8.10
CA PRO A 86 1.71 -19.02 8.17
C PRO A 86 2.44 -18.80 6.84
N THR A 87 2.28 -19.68 5.85
CA THR A 87 2.96 -19.56 4.55
C THR A 87 2.17 -18.73 3.54
N VAL A 88 0.89 -18.43 3.81
CA VAL A 88 0.06 -17.61 2.92
C VAL A 88 0.59 -16.19 2.87
N LEU A 89 0.68 -15.66 1.66
CA LEU A 89 1.08 -14.28 1.37
C LEU A 89 2.44 -13.91 2.01
N PRO A 90 3.56 -14.51 1.56
CA PRO A 90 4.89 -14.28 2.10
C PRO A 90 5.34 -12.82 1.93
N ALA A 91 6.37 -12.41 2.68
CA ALA A 91 6.79 -11.01 2.72
C ALA A 91 7.23 -10.48 1.35
N GLU A 92 7.93 -11.31 0.56
CA GLU A 92 8.33 -11.03 -0.80
C GLU A 92 7.13 -10.66 -1.66
N LYS A 93 6.06 -11.45 -1.59
CA LYS A 93 4.85 -11.19 -2.37
C LYS A 93 4.17 -9.89 -1.91
N VAL A 94 4.10 -9.65 -0.61
CA VAL A 94 3.51 -8.41 -0.07
C VAL A 94 4.30 -7.17 -0.53
N LEU A 95 5.62 -7.26 -0.57
CA LEU A 95 6.48 -6.20 -1.07
C LEU A 95 6.26 -5.97 -2.58
N GLU A 96 6.11 -7.04 -3.38
CA GLU A 96 5.72 -6.92 -4.79
C GLU A 96 4.37 -6.21 -4.96
N MET A 97 3.36 -6.57 -4.16
CA MET A 97 2.04 -5.92 -4.14
C MET A 97 2.10 -4.42 -3.83
N ALA A 98 3.06 -4.00 -2.99
CA ALA A 98 3.32 -2.60 -2.66
C ALA A 98 4.16 -1.86 -3.70
N THR A 99 4.80 -2.57 -4.64
CA THR A 99 5.76 -2.00 -5.60
C THR A 99 5.40 -2.38 -7.04
N ILE A 100 6.01 -3.43 -7.59
CA ILE A 100 5.90 -3.79 -9.00
C ILE A 100 4.48 -4.20 -9.41
N ASP A 101 3.72 -4.87 -8.55
CA ASP A 101 2.34 -5.25 -8.86
C ASP A 101 1.39 -4.04 -8.74
N GLY A 102 1.72 -3.05 -7.91
CA GLY A 102 1.10 -1.72 -7.94
C GLY A 102 1.31 -1.03 -9.29
N ALA A 103 2.55 -1.05 -9.79
CA ALA A 103 2.86 -0.52 -11.12
C ALA A 103 2.10 -1.28 -12.22
N LYS A 104 2.05 -2.62 -12.17
CA LYS A 104 1.28 -3.45 -13.13
C LYS A 104 -0.22 -3.17 -13.08
N ALA A 105 -0.78 -2.96 -11.88
CA ALA A 105 -2.18 -2.61 -11.71
C ALA A 105 -2.52 -1.31 -12.46
N LEU A 106 -1.62 -0.33 -12.38
CA LEU A 106 -1.73 0.95 -13.08
C LEU A 106 -1.17 0.95 -14.51
N SER A 107 -0.65 -0.19 -14.99
CA SER A 107 -0.01 -0.35 -16.31
C SER A 107 1.19 0.59 -16.53
N TRP A 108 1.94 0.84 -15.45
CA TRP A 108 3.17 1.66 -15.41
C TRP A 108 4.40 0.81 -15.06
N ASP A 109 4.29 -0.51 -15.19
CA ASP A 109 5.34 -1.47 -14.85
C ASP A 109 6.55 -1.41 -15.79
N ARG A 110 6.49 -0.65 -16.90
CA ARG A 110 7.66 -0.36 -17.73
C ARG A 110 8.42 0.87 -17.25
N GLU A 111 7.79 1.72 -16.47
CA GLU A 111 8.29 3.02 -16.05
C GLU A 111 8.73 3.02 -14.58
N ILE A 112 8.04 2.29 -13.70
CA ILE A 112 8.25 2.32 -12.24
C ILE A 112 8.11 0.91 -11.62
N GLY A 113 8.17 0.85 -10.29
CA GLY A 113 7.85 -0.35 -9.49
C GLY A 113 9.03 -1.30 -9.23
N SER A 114 10.18 -1.09 -9.88
CA SER A 114 11.41 -1.83 -9.62
C SER A 114 12.64 -1.00 -9.97
N ILE A 115 13.80 -1.40 -9.45
CA ILE A 115 15.09 -0.73 -9.69
C ILE A 115 15.77 -1.44 -10.85
N GLU A 116 15.49 -1.00 -12.08
CA GLU A 116 16.02 -1.58 -13.31
C GLU A 116 16.46 -0.47 -14.28
N PRO A 117 17.54 -0.68 -15.07
CA PRO A 117 17.95 0.29 -16.08
C PRO A 117 16.81 0.66 -17.03
N GLY A 118 16.63 1.96 -17.27
CA GLY A 118 15.57 2.50 -18.15
C GLY A 118 14.29 2.89 -17.42
N LYS A 119 14.07 2.44 -16.18
CA LYS A 119 12.95 2.91 -15.34
C LYS A 119 13.24 4.26 -14.70
N ARG A 120 12.19 4.95 -14.25
CA ARG A 120 12.30 6.20 -13.50
C ARG A 120 12.95 5.95 -12.14
N ALA A 121 13.71 6.94 -11.69
CA ALA A 121 14.28 6.94 -10.35
C ALA A 121 13.22 7.32 -9.30
N ASP A 122 12.28 6.40 -9.06
CA ASP A 122 11.30 6.46 -7.99
C ASP A 122 11.79 5.55 -6.85
N LEU A 123 12.44 6.14 -5.85
CA LEU A 123 13.23 5.44 -4.85
C LEU A 123 12.93 5.94 -3.44
N ILE A 124 13.02 5.03 -2.46
CA ILE A 124 13.03 5.38 -1.05
C ILE A 124 14.30 4.81 -0.39
N ILE A 125 14.86 5.57 0.55
CA ILE A 125 15.96 5.13 1.40
C ILE A 125 15.39 4.93 2.81
N ILE A 126 15.61 3.74 3.37
CA ILE A 126 15.08 3.34 4.68
C ILE A 126 16.24 3.19 5.65
N ASN A 127 16.12 3.82 6.82
CA ASN A 127 17.14 3.78 7.85
C ASN A 127 16.90 2.58 8.78
N PHE A 128 17.66 1.50 8.55
CA PHE A 128 17.58 0.29 9.36
C PHE A 128 18.21 0.42 10.75
N LYS A 129 18.98 1.48 11.05
CA LYS A 129 19.67 1.71 12.34
C LYS A 129 18.71 2.19 13.43
N LYS A 130 17.68 1.38 13.69
CA LYS A 130 16.65 1.60 14.72
C LYS A 130 16.54 0.37 15.64
N PRO A 131 16.24 0.55 16.94
CA PRO A 131 16.12 -0.58 17.87
C PRO A 131 15.11 -1.64 17.42
N HIS A 132 13.96 -1.26 16.85
CA HIS A 132 12.92 -2.20 16.42
C HIS A 132 13.24 -2.96 15.12
N LEU A 133 14.36 -2.63 14.45
CA LEU A 133 14.82 -3.29 13.23
C LEU A 133 16.07 -4.17 13.46
N HIS A 134 16.51 -4.32 14.71
CA HIS A 134 17.70 -5.10 15.06
C HIS A 134 17.35 -6.32 15.93
N PRO A 135 17.97 -7.50 15.67
CA PRO A 135 18.91 -7.79 14.56
C PRO A 135 18.21 -7.89 13.19
N LEU A 136 18.97 -7.63 12.12
CA LEU A 136 18.53 -7.78 10.73
C LEU A 136 18.94 -9.16 10.21
N TYR A 137 17.96 -10.02 9.92
CA TYR A 137 18.18 -11.35 9.34
C TYR A 137 17.71 -11.46 7.89
N ASN A 138 16.64 -10.74 7.55
CA ASN A 138 16.06 -10.72 6.21
C ASN A 138 15.39 -9.37 5.99
N GLU A 139 15.87 -8.63 4.99
CA GLU A 139 15.46 -7.26 4.68
C GLU A 139 13.98 -7.19 4.32
N THR A 140 13.50 -8.09 3.46
CA THR A 140 12.12 -8.14 3.00
C THR A 140 11.13 -8.41 4.14
N SER A 141 11.46 -9.36 5.01
CA SER A 141 10.70 -9.67 6.21
C SER A 141 10.65 -8.46 7.14
N HIS A 142 11.77 -7.76 7.34
CA HIS A 142 11.80 -6.54 8.14
C HIS A 142 10.96 -5.43 7.53
N LEU A 143 11.01 -5.24 6.21
CA LEU A 143 10.19 -4.24 5.50
C LEU A 143 8.70 -4.47 5.70
N VAL A 144 8.24 -5.72 5.67
CA VAL A 144 6.81 -6.04 5.78
C VAL A 144 6.34 -6.10 7.24
N TYR A 145 7.12 -6.66 8.15
CA TYR A 145 6.64 -6.98 9.50
C TYR A 145 7.12 -6.03 10.60
N ALA A 146 8.23 -5.30 10.40
CA ALA A 146 8.89 -4.53 11.45
C ALA A 146 9.02 -3.03 11.14
N ALA A 147 9.35 -2.68 9.89
CA ALA A 147 9.54 -1.30 9.46
C ALA A 147 8.26 -0.48 9.55
N LYS A 148 8.43 0.82 9.71
CA LYS A 148 7.37 1.82 9.82
C LYS A 148 7.62 2.94 8.81
N ALA A 149 6.58 3.70 8.45
CA ALA A 149 6.77 4.90 7.61
C ALA A 149 7.76 5.91 8.22
N SER A 150 7.92 5.94 9.55
CA SER A 150 8.91 6.76 10.24
C SER A 150 10.37 6.37 9.98
N ASP A 151 10.61 5.19 9.40
CA ASP A 151 11.96 4.70 9.08
C ASP A 151 12.41 5.12 7.67
N VAL A 152 11.49 5.63 6.83
CA VAL A 152 11.84 6.25 5.55
C VAL A 152 12.59 7.55 5.81
N GLU A 153 13.79 7.65 5.27
CA GLU A 153 14.73 8.76 5.49
C GLU A 153 14.71 9.74 4.32
N THR A 154 14.78 9.23 3.08
CA THR A 154 14.87 10.03 1.86
C THR A 154 13.95 9.44 0.80
N VAL A 155 13.25 10.31 0.04
CA VAL A 155 12.33 9.93 -1.03
C VAL A 155 12.71 10.69 -2.30
N ILE A 156 12.83 9.96 -3.39
CA ILE A 156 13.18 10.46 -4.72
C ILE A 156 12.05 10.07 -5.67
N ILE A 157 11.51 11.04 -6.41
CA ILE A 157 10.46 10.82 -7.40
C ILE A 157 10.96 11.38 -8.73
N ASN A 158 11.04 10.52 -9.74
CA ASN A 158 11.57 10.81 -11.06
C ASN A 158 12.93 11.54 -11.01
N GLY A 159 13.82 11.04 -10.15
CA GLY A 159 15.17 11.60 -9.94
C GLY A 159 15.22 12.88 -9.10
N LYS A 160 14.08 13.42 -8.63
CA LYS A 160 14.03 14.61 -7.78
C LYS A 160 13.84 14.22 -6.32
N ILE A 161 14.73 14.70 -5.46
CA ILE A 161 14.61 14.51 -4.01
C ILE A 161 13.42 15.35 -3.51
N VAL A 162 12.37 14.69 -3.02
CA VAL A 162 11.17 15.34 -2.45
C VAL A 162 11.18 15.35 -0.92
N MET A 163 11.93 14.43 -0.31
CA MET A 163 12.23 14.39 1.11
C MET A 163 13.66 13.94 1.31
N GLU A 164 14.39 14.56 2.23
CA GLU A 164 15.80 14.22 2.54
C GLU A 164 16.02 14.31 4.05
N ASN A 165 16.59 13.26 4.66
CA ASN A 165 16.79 13.21 6.12
C ASN A 165 15.50 13.54 6.90
N ARG A 166 14.36 13.05 6.40
CA ARG A 166 12.99 13.29 6.90
C ARG A 166 12.50 14.74 6.78
N GLN A 167 13.22 15.61 6.09
CA GLN A 167 12.80 16.98 5.80
C GLN A 167 12.12 17.04 4.43
N LEU A 168 10.83 17.39 4.39
CA LEU A 168 10.10 17.59 3.13
C LEU A 168 10.64 18.83 2.40
N LYS A 169 10.88 18.71 1.09
CA LYS A 169 11.45 19.78 0.25
C LYS A 169 10.40 20.50 -0.60
N THR A 170 9.21 19.92 -0.73
CA THR A 170 8.17 20.36 -1.68
C THR A 170 6.91 20.91 -1.00
N VAL A 171 6.81 20.80 0.32
CA VAL A 171 5.62 21.16 1.11
C VAL A 171 6.04 21.88 2.38
N ASN A 172 5.32 22.95 2.73
CA ASN A 172 5.41 23.59 4.04
C ASN A 172 4.41 22.91 4.99
N VAL A 173 4.90 22.16 5.96
CA VAL A 173 4.08 21.32 6.85
C VAL A 173 3.17 22.16 7.74
N GLU A 174 3.70 23.17 8.44
CA GLU A 174 2.92 24.12 9.24
C GLU A 174 1.74 24.70 8.45
N LYS A 175 1.99 25.19 7.22
CA LYS A 175 0.93 25.76 6.39
C LYS A 175 -0.14 24.73 6.03
N VAL A 176 0.24 23.48 5.77
CA VAL A 176 -0.73 22.39 5.48
C VAL A 176 -1.56 22.08 6.72
N LEU A 177 -0.96 22.05 7.91
CA LEU A 177 -1.67 21.85 9.17
C LEU A 177 -2.69 22.97 9.43
N GLU A 178 -2.29 24.24 9.22
CA GLU A 178 -3.19 25.39 9.31
C GLU A 178 -4.36 25.30 8.32
N MET A 179 -4.08 24.94 7.06
CA MET A 179 -5.10 24.74 6.03
C MET A 179 -6.06 23.61 6.38
N SER A 180 -5.56 22.52 6.96
CA SER A 180 -6.35 21.38 7.43
C SER A 180 -7.30 21.81 8.55
N GLU A 181 -6.80 22.51 9.57
CA GLU A 181 -7.62 23.02 10.68
C GLU A 181 -8.71 23.99 10.21
N LYS A 182 -8.37 24.90 9.30
CA LYS A 182 -9.36 25.81 8.70
C LYS A 182 -10.45 25.04 7.94
N SER A 183 -10.05 24.05 7.13
CA SER A 183 -10.99 23.24 6.36
C SER A 183 -11.93 22.45 7.26
N LYS A 184 -11.42 21.85 8.35
CA LYS A 184 -12.21 21.18 9.38
C LYS A 184 -13.27 22.11 9.97
N ASN A 185 -12.88 23.30 10.42
CA ASN A 185 -13.80 24.25 11.04
C ASN A 185 -14.93 24.67 10.08
N THR A 186 -14.59 25.00 8.82
CA THR A 186 -15.60 25.35 7.80
C THR A 186 -16.56 24.20 7.50
N LEU A 187 -16.08 22.95 7.49
CA LEU A 187 -16.95 21.79 7.28
C LEU A 187 -17.88 21.56 8.48
N LEU A 188 -17.40 21.72 9.71
CA LEU A 188 -18.21 21.59 10.92
C LEU A 188 -19.31 22.65 11.02
N GLU A 189 -19.03 23.89 10.60
CA GLU A 189 -20.04 24.95 10.53
C GLU A 189 -21.21 24.57 9.61
N ARG A 190 -20.94 23.94 8.46
CA ARG A 190 -21.97 23.51 7.50
C ARG A 190 -22.80 22.30 7.96
N LEU A 191 -22.27 21.51 8.90
CA LEU A 191 -23.00 20.36 9.46
C LEU A 191 -23.98 20.79 10.56
N ASN A 192 -23.72 21.95 11.18
CA ASN A 192 -24.55 22.52 12.23
C ASN A 192 -25.63 23.48 11.70
N THR A 193 -25.73 23.65 10.38
CA THR A 193 -26.80 24.36 9.65
C THR A 193 -27.71 23.38 8.95
#